data_AF-A0A968FUI4-F1
#
_entry.id   AF-A0A968FUI4-F1
#
_cell.length_a   1.000
_cell.length_b   1.000
_cell.length_c   1.000
_cell.angle_alpha   90.00
_cell.angle_beta   90.00
_cell.angle_gamma   90.00
#
_symmetry.space_group_name_H-M   'P 1'
#
loop_
_entity.id
_entity.type
_entity.pdbx_description
1 polymer ?
#
loop_
_entity_poly.entity_id
_entity_poly.type
_entity_poly.pdbx_seq_one_letter_code
_entity_poly.pdbx_strand_id
1 'polypeptide(L)'
;MKKKVEKELQSLSMTHAQFGVRFDYPPDPEGFALFRGQTVRLNAAGLGTLEFLFSPNPGENLRPLAKIASGGELSRVMLALKSILHKQDTVPVMVFDEVDTGIGGRVAETVGRKLKKVAQGKQVFSITHLPQIAGMASAHFRVHKEVKGNRTYSTIRELAYADRVEEIARMSGGEKITETTLRHAREMIRP
;
A
#
# COMPACT_ATOMS: atom_id res chain seq x y z
N MET A 1 -0.37 -13.66 13.75
CA MET A 1 -0.29 -12.46 12.90
C MET A 1 0.90 -12.52 11.95
N LYS A 2 2.15 -12.61 12.44
CA LYS A 2 3.40 -12.67 11.64
C LYS A 2 3.31 -13.45 10.32
N LYS A 3 3.04 -14.76 10.36
CA LYS A 3 2.96 -15.62 9.16
C LYS A 3 1.94 -15.13 8.11
N LYS A 4 0.83 -14.51 8.55
CA LYS A 4 -0.18 -13.95 7.63
C LYS A 4 0.37 -12.70 6.93
N VAL A 5 1.08 -11.84 7.67
CA VAL A 5 1.73 -10.64 7.13
C VAL A 5 2.80 -11.03 6.11
N GLU A 6 3.69 -11.95 6.47
CA GLU A 6 4.76 -12.42 5.57
C GLU A 6 4.19 -13.06 4.28
N LYS A 7 3.13 -13.86 4.39
CA LYS A 7 2.43 -14.41 3.22
C LYS A 7 1.83 -13.32 2.33
N GLU A 8 1.26 -12.26 2.91
CA GLU A 8 0.74 -11.12 2.16
C GLU A 8 1.87 -10.34 1.48
N LEU A 9 2.98 -10.11 2.17
CA LEU A 9 4.18 -9.45 1.62
C LEU A 9 4.78 -10.22 0.43
N GLN A 10 4.83 -11.54 0.50
CA GLN A 10 5.28 -12.38 -0.62
C GLN A 10 4.46 -12.14 -1.89
N SER A 11 3.13 -11.98 -1.75
CA SER A 11 2.26 -11.67 -2.90
C SER A 11 2.45 -10.25 -3.44
N LEU A 12 3.17 -9.39 -2.72
CA LEU A 12 3.48 -8.00 -3.06
C LEU A 12 4.93 -7.82 -3.53
N SER A 13 5.55 -8.86 -4.08
CA SER A 13 6.95 -8.88 -4.55
C SER A 13 7.99 -8.67 -3.45
N MET A 14 7.63 -8.97 -2.21
CA MET A 14 8.52 -8.91 -1.04
C MET A 14 8.75 -10.33 -0.52
N THR A 15 9.21 -11.22 -1.42
CA THR A 15 9.26 -12.68 -1.21
C THR A 15 10.06 -13.10 0.01
N HIS A 16 11.14 -12.37 0.30
CA HIS A 16 12.07 -12.67 1.37
C HIS A 16 11.89 -11.78 2.60
N ALA A 17 10.88 -10.91 2.58
CA ALA A 17 10.68 -9.97 3.66
C ALA A 17 10.24 -10.68 4.93
N GLN A 18 10.81 -10.25 6.05
CA GLN A 18 10.49 -10.76 7.38
C GLN A 18 9.74 -9.70 8.17
N PHE A 19 8.78 -10.15 8.97
CA PHE A 19 8.01 -9.28 9.86
C PHE A 19 8.19 -9.72 11.31
N GLY A 20 8.50 -8.77 12.18
CA GLY A 20 8.70 -9.02 13.61
C GLY A 20 7.82 -8.11 14.46
N VAL A 21 7.60 -8.53 15.70
CA VAL A 21 7.02 -7.68 16.74
C VAL A 21 7.94 -7.80 17.94
N ARG A 22 8.46 -6.67 18.42
CA ARG A 22 9.21 -6.59 19.65
C ARG A 22 8.31 -6.02 20.73
N PHE A 23 8.32 -6.66 21.89
CA PHE A 23 7.68 -6.14 23.09
C PHE A 23 8.79 -5.67 24.03
N ASP A 24 8.62 -4.49 24.58
CA ASP A 24 9.55 -3.91 25.54
C ASP A 24 8.81 -3.66 26.85
N TYR A 25 9.34 -4.24 27.93
CA TYR A 25 8.79 -4.16 29.28
C TYR A 25 9.89 -3.58 30.17
N PRO A 26 9.96 -2.24 30.33
CA PRO A 26 11.05 -1.61 31.04
C PRO A 26 11.07 -2.10 32.50
N PRO A 27 12.22 -2.55 33.02
CA PRO A 27 12.30 -3.07 34.38
C PRO A 27 12.12 -1.94 35.41
N ASP A 28 11.51 -2.28 36.54
CA ASP A 28 11.36 -1.37 37.68
C ASP A 28 11.56 -2.14 38.99
N PRO A 29 12.81 -2.26 39.49
CA PRO A 29 13.12 -3.06 40.69
C PRO A 29 12.36 -2.64 41.95
N GLU A 30 11.93 -1.38 42.03
CA GLU A 30 11.16 -0.83 43.15
C GLU A 30 9.64 -0.80 42.87
N GLY A 31 9.25 -1.18 41.65
CA GLY A 31 7.85 -1.21 41.22
C GLY A 31 7.06 -2.36 41.84
N PHE A 32 5.75 -2.17 42.00
CA PHE A 32 4.84 -3.18 42.54
C PHE A 32 4.22 -4.09 41.46
N ALA A 33 4.36 -3.73 40.18
CA ALA A 33 3.74 -4.46 39.08
C ALA A 33 4.62 -5.63 38.62
N LEU A 34 4.20 -6.86 38.93
CA LEU A 34 4.91 -8.08 38.54
C LEU A 34 4.41 -8.61 37.18
N PHE A 35 5.31 -8.77 36.22
CA PHE A 35 5.02 -9.39 34.93
C PHE A 35 6.12 -10.36 34.53
N ARG A 36 5.75 -11.61 34.22
CA ARG A 36 6.69 -12.69 33.83
C ARG A 36 7.85 -12.90 34.82
N GLY A 37 7.59 -12.71 36.12
CA GLY A 37 8.59 -12.91 37.17
C GLY A 37 9.56 -11.74 37.39
N GLN A 38 9.31 -10.57 36.77
CA GLN A 38 10.08 -9.35 36.97
C GLN A 38 9.14 -8.18 37.29
N THR A 39 9.58 -7.27 38.15
CA THR A 39 8.88 -6.01 38.39
C THR A 39 9.12 -5.05 37.21
N VAL A 40 8.03 -4.49 36.66
CA VAL A 40 8.06 -3.68 35.44
C VAL A 40 7.49 -2.29 35.66
N ARG A 41 8.03 -1.30 34.95
CA ARG A 41 7.58 0.08 34.97
C ARG A 41 6.26 0.20 34.21
N LEU A 42 5.22 0.65 34.90
CA LEU A 42 3.96 1.03 34.26
C LEU A 42 4.09 2.40 33.61
N ASN A 43 3.44 2.58 32.47
CA ASN A 43 3.25 3.87 31.81
C ASN A 43 1.76 4.05 31.44
N ALA A 44 1.40 5.21 30.89
CA ALA A 44 0.02 5.52 30.52
C ALA A 44 -0.58 4.57 29.45
N ALA A 45 0.26 3.86 28.69
CA ALA A 45 -0.15 2.84 27.72
C ALA A 45 -0.13 1.40 28.29
N GLY A 46 0.28 1.20 29.56
CA GLY A 46 0.25 -0.08 30.26
C GLY A 46 1.63 -0.58 30.68
N LEU A 47 1.82 -1.90 30.58
CA LEU A 47 3.02 -2.62 31.08
C LEU A 47 4.30 -2.37 30.28
N GLY A 48 4.20 -1.73 29.11
CA GLY A 48 5.30 -1.63 28.18
C GLY A 48 4.90 -1.06 26.84
N THR A 49 5.75 -1.27 25.83
CA THR A 49 5.51 -0.83 24.46
C THR A 49 5.67 -2.00 23.48
N LEU A 50 5.15 -1.82 22.27
CA LEU A 50 5.33 -2.78 21.18
C LEU A 50 5.82 -2.04 19.93
N GLU A 51 6.68 -2.69 19.17
CA GLU A 51 7.22 -2.13 17.94
C GLU A 51 7.20 -3.16 16.81
N PHE A 52 6.72 -2.73 15.64
CA PHE A 52 6.79 -3.55 14.43
C PHE A 52 8.18 -3.46 13.82
N LEU A 53 8.76 -4.63 13.63
CA LEU A 53 10.06 -4.79 13.00
C LEU A 53 9.88 -5.34 11.59
N PHE A 54 10.78 -4.95 10.71
CA PHE A 54 10.76 -5.34 9.31
C PHE A 54 12.18 -5.63 8.84
N SER A 55 12.33 -6.49 7.84
CA SER A 55 13.57 -6.69 7.09
C SER A 55 13.17 -7.02 5.65
N PRO A 56 13.54 -6.20 4.65
CA PRO A 56 13.11 -6.39 3.27
C PRO A 56 13.86 -7.55 2.59
N ASN A 57 15.13 -7.74 2.94
CA ASN A 57 16.05 -8.60 2.22
C ASN A 57 16.68 -9.68 3.12
N PRO A 58 17.02 -10.87 2.56
CA PRO A 58 17.85 -11.83 3.26
C PRO A 58 19.18 -11.20 3.70
N GLY A 59 19.65 -11.55 4.90
CA GLY A 59 20.92 -11.05 5.45
C GLY A 59 20.82 -9.70 6.17
N GLU A 60 19.68 -8.99 6.08
CA GLU A 60 19.43 -7.80 6.88
C GLU A 60 18.75 -8.13 8.21
N ASN A 61 19.20 -7.49 9.28
CA ASN A 61 18.59 -7.62 10.60
C ASN A 61 17.20 -6.95 10.62
N LEU A 62 16.28 -7.51 11.40
CA LEU A 62 15.02 -6.86 11.75
C LEU A 62 15.31 -5.53 12.47
N ARG A 63 14.79 -4.42 11.94
CA ARG A 63 14.82 -3.11 12.63
C ARG A 63 13.42 -2.48 12.61
N PRO A 64 13.19 -1.36 13.31
CA PRO A 64 11.91 -0.67 13.28
C PRO A 64 11.45 -0.38 11.86
N LEU A 65 10.17 -0.66 11.56
CA LEU A 65 9.59 -0.45 10.23
C LEU A 65 9.83 0.97 9.69
N ALA A 66 9.73 1.97 10.58
CA ALA A 66 9.95 3.39 10.27
C ALA A 66 11.39 3.73 9.84
N LYS A 67 12.37 2.83 10.07
CA LYS A 67 13.80 3.07 9.82
C LYS A 67 14.36 2.33 8.61
N ILE A 68 13.59 1.47 7.94
CA ILE A 68 14.14 0.57 6.90
C ILE A 68 13.48 0.74 5.54
N ALA A 69 12.16 0.91 5.50
CA ALA A 69 11.45 0.81 4.23
C ALA A 69 11.60 2.08 3.40
N SER A 70 11.88 1.93 2.10
CA SER A 70 11.61 2.97 1.11
C SER A 70 10.12 3.34 1.08
N GLY A 71 9.74 4.50 0.51
CA GLY A 71 8.34 4.94 0.43
C GLY A 71 7.41 3.85 -0.12
N GLY A 72 7.76 3.28 -1.28
CA GLY A 72 6.97 2.21 -1.89
C GLY A 72 6.93 0.89 -1.12
N GLU A 73 8.03 0.48 -0.46
CA GLU A 73 8.02 -0.71 0.39
C GLU A 73 7.13 -0.52 1.61
N LEU A 74 7.19 0.65 2.24
CA LEU A 74 6.35 0.98 3.38
C LEU A 74 4.88 0.97 2.97
N SER A 75 4.55 1.57 1.83
CA SER A 75 3.19 1.56 1.26
C SER A 75 2.68 0.13 1.01
N ARG A 76 3.53 -0.77 0.50
CA ARG A 76 3.17 -2.19 0.32
C ARG A 76 3.02 -2.93 1.65
N VAL A 77 3.87 -2.67 2.65
CA VAL A 77 3.71 -3.23 4.01
C VAL A 77 2.39 -2.77 4.63
N MET A 78 2.08 -1.48 4.52
CA MET A 78 0.81 -0.93 4.99
C MET A 78 -0.37 -1.54 4.25
N LEU A 79 -0.30 -1.71 2.92
CA LEU A 79 -1.34 -2.38 2.15
C LEU A 79 -1.55 -3.84 2.61
N ALA A 80 -0.49 -4.58 2.90
CA ALA A 80 -0.58 -5.94 3.45
C ALA A 80 -1.30 -5.95 4.81
N LEU A 81 -0.89 -5.07 5.72
CA LEU A 81 -1.50 -4.95 7.05
C LEU A 81 -2.99 -4.55 6.95
N LYS A 82 -3.30 -3.54 6.13
CA LYS A 82 -4.67 -3.04 5.90
C LYS A 82 -5.54 -4.09 5.19
N SER A 83 -5.00 -4.88 4.28
CA SER A 83 -5.69 -6.02 3.65
C SER A 83 -6.04 -7.12 4.67
N ILE A 84 -5.15 -7.41 5.63
CA ILE A 84 -5.40 -8.40 6.68
C ILE A 84 -6.42 -7.89 7.69
N LEU A 85 -6.29 -6.62 8.10
CA LEU A 85 -7.06 -6.00 9.17
C LEU A 85 -8.29 -5.21 8.68
N HIS A 86 -8.64 -5.28 7.40
CA HIS A 86 -9.65 -4.41 6.78
C HIS A 86 -11.00 -4.38 7.52
N LYS A 87 -11.39 -5.48 8.19
CA LYS A 87 -12.64 -5.56 8.98
C LYS A 87 -12.56 -4.89 10.35
N GLN A 88 -11.39 -4.93 11.00
CA GLN A 88 -11.18 -4.36 12.34
C GLN A 88 -10.71 -2.91 12.30
N ASP A 89 -10.13 -2.51 11.18
CA ASP A 89 -9.56 -1.20 11.01
C ASP A 89 -10.69 -0.18 10.75
N THR A 90 -10.79 0.81 11.64
CA THR A 90 -11.87 1.81 11.65
C THR A 90 -11.58 3.03 10.79
N VAL A 91 -10.38 3.12 10.19
CA VAL A 91 -10.02 4.25 9.32
C VAL A 91 -10.90 4.22 8.05
N PRO A 92 -11.73 5.26 7.81
CA PRO A 92 -12.72 5.24 6.72
C PRO A 92 -12.12 5.65 5.36
N VAL A 93 -11.06 6.46 5.36
CA VAL A 93 -10.42 7.01 4.16
C VAL A 93 -8.91 6.75 4.22
N MET A 94 -8.34 6.24 3.14
CA MET A 94 -6.91 5.94 3.02
C MET A 94 -6.33 6.48 1.72
N VAL A 95 -5.08 6.92 1.78
CA VAL A 95 -4.31 7.33 0.62
C VAL A 95 -3.07 6.44 0.55
N PHE A 96 -2.89 5.77 -0.58
CA PHE A 96 -1.69 5.02 -0.92
C PHE A 96 -0.95 5.78 -2.02
N ASP A 97 0.26 6.21 -1.71
CA ASP A 97 1.19 6.79 -2.66
C ASP A 97 2.35 5.83 -2.88
N GLU A 98 2.92 5.81 -4.09
CA GLU A 98 4.07 4.98 -4.46
C GLU A 98 3.93 3.47 -4.22
N VAL A 99 2.71 2.96 -4.03
CA VAL A 99 2.48 1.51 -3.82
C VAL A 99 2.92 0.66 -5.02
N ASP A 100 3.04 1.32 -6.18
CA ASP A 100 3.47 0.78 -7.47
C ASP A 100 4.96 0.99 -7.78
N THR A 101 5.74 1.56 -6.86
CA THR A 101 7.18 1.78 -7.06
C THR A 101 7.95 0.47 -7.16
N GLY A 102 8.69 0.28 -8.26
CA GLY A 102 9.55 -0.88 -8.49
C GLY A 102 8.80 -2.19 -8.77
N ILE A 103 7.53 -2.13 -9.18
CA ILE A 103 6.74 -3.31 -9.55
C ILE A 103 6.13 -3.19 -10.95
N GLY A 104 5.72 -4.32 -11.52
CA GLY A 104 5.05 -4.38 -12.82
C GLY A 104 4.32 -5.70 -13.04
N GLY A 105 3.59 -5.79 -14.16
CA GLY A 105 2.90 -7.00 -14.59
C GLY A 105 2.01 -7.61 -13.50
N ARG A 106 2.17 -8.91 -13.24
CA ARG A 106 1.37 -9.68 -12.27
C ARG A 106 1.40 -9.11 -10.84
N VAL A 107 2.49 -8.46 -10.45
CA VAL A 107 2.61 -7.85 -9.11
C VAL A 107 1.70 -6.64 -9.01
N ALA A 108 1.67 -5.79 -10.05
CA ALA A 108 0.81 -4.61 -10.11
C ALA A 108 -0.68 -4.99 -10.07
N GLU A 109 -1.07 -6.04 -10.78
CA GLU A 109 -2.43 -6.57 -10.67
C GLU A 109 -2.77 -7.06 -9.25
N THR A 110 -1.79 -7.67 -8.57
CA THR A 110 -1.99 -8.16 -7.20
C THR A 110 -2.16 -7.01 -6.22
N VAL A 111 -1.40 -5.93 -6.40
CA VAL A 111 -1.60 -4.66 -5.68
C VAL A 111 -3.00 -4.09 -5.96
N GLY A 112 -3.40 -3.98 -7.23
CA GLY A 112 -4.73 -3.50 -7.63
C GLY A 112 -5.87 -4.30 -6.98
N ARG A 113 -5.78 -5.64 -6.99
CA ARG A 113 -6.76 -6.53 -6.32
C ARG A 113 -6.83 -6.29 -4.82
N LYS A 114 -5.70 -6.05 -4.15
CA LYS A 114 -5.67 -5.77 -2.70
C LYS A 114 -6.23 -4.38 -2.39
N LEU A 115 -5.91 -3.36 -3.18
CA LEU A 115 -6.51 -2.02 -3.05
C LEU A 115 -8.02 -2.09 -3.20
N LYS A 116 -8.53 -2.80 -4.22
CA LYS A 116 -9.96 -3.03 -4.44
C LYS A 116 -10.62 -3.76 -3.27
N LYS A 117 -9.93 -4.76 -2.70
CA LYS A 117 -10.41 -5.47 -1.49
C LYS A 117 -10.53 -4.54 -0.28
N VAL A 118 -9.52 -3.70 -0.03
CA VAL A 118 -9.59 -2.71 1.07
C VAL A 118 -10.72 -1.70 0.82
N ALA A 119 -10.94 -1.30 -0.44
CA ALA A 119 -11.97 -0.36 -0.84
C ALA A 119 -13.42 -0.90 -0.71
N GLN A 120 -13.63 -2.20 -0.45
CA GLN A 120 -15.00 -2.76 -0.32
C GLN A 120 -15.80 -2.19 0.87
N GLY A 121 -15.13 -1.62 1.88
CA GLY A 121 -15.78 -0.99 3.02
C GLY A 121 -15.24 0.39 3.37
N LYS A 122 -14.41 0.97 2.48
CA LYS A 122 -13.61 2.17 2.76
C LYS A 122 -13.36 2.97 1.49
N GLN A 123 -13.07 4.26 1.63
CA GLN A 123 -12.57 5.06 0.52
C GLN A 123 -11.05 4.92 0.42
N VAL A 124 -10.56 4.52 -0.75
CA VAL A 124 -9.13 4.34 -1.01
C VAL A 124 -8.74 5.18 -2.22
N PHE A 125 -7.81 6.11 -2.01
CA PHE A 125 -7.12 6.82 -3.07
C PHE A 125 -5.78 6.13 -3.34
N SER A 126 -5.48 5.88 -4.60
CA SER A 126 -4.17 5.40 -5.04
C SER A 126 -3.67 6.32 -6.14
N ILE A 127 -2.47 6.87 -5.96
CA ILE A 127 -1.75 7.56 -7.03
C ILE A 127 -0.92 6.49 -7.74
N THR A 128 -1.07 6.37 -9.06
CA THR A 128 -0.39 5.31 -9.81
C THR A 128 -0.12 5.72 -11.25
N HIS A 129 0.95 5.16 -11.81
CA HIS A 129 1.28 5.22 -13.23
C HIS A 129 1.03 3.88 -13.94
N LEU A 130 0.60 2.84 -13.22
CA LEU A 130 0.42 1.50 -13.77
C LEU A 130 -1.03 1.26 -14.22
N PRO A 131 -1.26 0.89 -15.49
CA PRO A 131 -2.61 0.63 -16.01
C PRO A 131 -3.30 -0.52 -15.29
N GLN A 132 -2.54 -1.50 -14.77
CA GLN A 132 -3.07 -2.65 -14.03
C GLN A 132 -3.75 -2.24 -12.73
N ILE A 133 -3.28 -1.16 -12.09
CA ILE A 133 -3.87 -0.64 -10.84
C ILE A 133 -5.02 0.31 -11.19
N ALA A 134 -4.78 1.26 -12.10
CA ALA A 134 -5.79 2.24 -12.52
C ALA A 134 -7.04 1.59 -13.15
N GLY A 135 -6.85 0.50 -13.91
CA GLY A 135 -7.95 -0.26 -14.53
C GLY A 135 -8.94 -0.82 -13.49
N MET A 136 -8.46 -1.22 -12.32
CA MET A 136 -9.28 -1.84 -11.27
C MET A 136 -10.06 -0.84 -10.40
N ALA A 137 -9.83 0.47 -10.57
CA ALA A 137 -10.45 1.51 -9.75
C ALA A 137 -11.95 1.67 -10.05
N SER A 138 -12.75 1.97 -9.03
CA SER A 138 -14.18 2.28 -9.22
C SER A 138 -14.38 3.61 -9.93
N ALA A 139 -13.60 4.63 -9.55
CA ALA A 139 -13.52 5.93 -10.21
C ALA A 139 -12.07 6.20 -10.63
N HIS A 140 -11.88 6.83 -11.79
CA HIS A 140 -10.54 7.10 -12.33
C HIS A 140 -10.42 8.60 -12.64
N PHE A 141 -9.46 9.24 -11.99
CA PHE A 141 -9.15 10.65 -12.19
C PHE A 141 -7.81 10.80 -12.90
N ARG A 142 -7.76 11.70 -13.88
CA ARG A 142 -6.52 12.05 -14.57
C ARG A 142 -6.05 13.43 -14.14
N VAL A 143 -4.83 13.48 -13.64
CA VAL A 143 -4.11 14.73 -13.42
C VAL A 143 -3.42 15.12 -14.73
N HIS A 144 -3.62 16.35 -15.18
CA HIS A 144 -2.96 16.90 -16.35
C HIS A 144 -2.57 18.37 -16.11
N LYS A 145 -1.63 18.86 -16.90
CA LYS A 145 -1.18 20.26 -16.84
C LYS A 145 -1.89 21.07 -17.92
N GLU A 146 -2.41 22.23 -17.56
CA GLU A 146 -3.02 23.20 -18.46
C GLU A 146 -2.24 24.50 -18.38
N VAL A 147 -1.90 25.11 -19.52
CA VAL A 147 -1.22 26.40 -19.57
C VAL A 147 -2.27 27.50 -19.77
N LYS A 148 -2.37 28.44 -18.83
CA LYS A 148 -3.22 29.64 -18.96
C LYS A 148 -2.34 30.88 -18.87
N GLY A 149 -2.28 31.63 -19.97
CA GLY A 149 -1.32 32.73 -20.13
C GLY A 149 0.11 32.18 -20.09
N ASN A 150 0.94 32.68 -19.17
CA ASN A 150 2.33 32.26 -19.00
C ASN A 150 2.56 31.37 -17.76
N ARG A 151 1.50 30.72 -17.25
CA ARG A 151 1.55 29.86 -16.05
C ARG A 151 0.93 28.48 -16.32
N THR A 152 1.59 27.46 -15.78
CA THR A 152 1.15 26.07 -15.81
C THR A 152 0.38 25.75 -14.54
N TYR A 153 -0.84 25.22 -14.69
CA TYR A 153 -1.70 24.77 -13.62
C TYR A 153 -1.89 23.26 -13.70
N SER A 154 -1.91 22.58 -12.56
CA SER A 154 -2.30 21.17 -12.48
C SER A 154 -3.81 21.08 -12.27
N THR A 155 -4.49 20.38 -13.16
CA THR A 155 -5.94 20.16 -13.12
C THR A 155 -6.22 18.67 -13.01
N ILE A 156 -7.26 18.31 -12.26
CA ILE A 156 -7.76 16.94 -12.14
C ILE A 156 -9.16 16.87 -12.72
N ARG A 157 -9.45 15.81 -13.48
CA ARG A 157 -10.80 15.51 -13.97
C ARG A 157 -11.12 14.04 -13.81
N GLU A 158 -12.38 13.73 -13.51
CA GLU A 158 -12.88 12.37 -13.58
C GLU A 158 -13.00 11.93 -15.04
N LEU A 159 -12.70 10.65 -15.31
CA LEU A 159 -12.79 10.05 -16.63
C LEU A 159 -14.06 9.22 -16.75
N ALA A 160 -14.88 9.53 -17.76
CA ALA A 160 -15.96 8.66 -18.21
C ALA A 160 -15.40 7.35 -18.81
N TYR A 161 -16.24 6.33 -19.01
CA TYR A 161 -15.78 5.01 -19.45
C TYR A 161 -14.95 5.04 -20.74
N ALA A 162 -15.35 5.83 -21.75
CA ALA A 162 -14.59 5.96 -23.00
C ALA A 162 -13.19 6.53 -22.75
N ASP A 163 -13.11 7.66 -22.06
CA ASP A 163 -11.84 8.29 -21.67
C ASP A 163 -10.98 7.39 -20.78
N ARG A 164 -11.59 6.56 -19.92
CA ARG A 164 -10.87 5.56 -19.12
C ARG A 164 -10.20 4.52 -20.01
N VAL A 165 -10.91 4.00 -21.00
CA VAL A 165 -10.35 3.02 -21.95
C VAL A 165 -9.17 3.61 -22.70
N GLU A 166 -9.29 4.86 -23.18
CA GLU A 166 -8.21 5.55 -23.87
C GLU A 166 -7.01 5.82 -22.95
N GLU A 167 -7.24 6.28 -21.72
CA GLU A 167 -6.16 6.56 -20.78
C GLU A 167 -5.42 5.29 -20.38
N ILE A 168 -6.14 4.20 -20.10
CA ILE A 168 -5.52 2.90 -19.81
C ILE A 168 -4.75 2.38 -21.02
N ALA A 169 -5.29 2.53 -22.24
CA ALA A 169 -4.57 2.16 -23.46
C ALA A 169 -3.29 2.98 -23.65
N ARG A 170 -3.34 4.29 -23.37
CA ARG A 170 -2.17 5.19 -23.39
C ARG A 170 -1.13 4.79 -22.35
N MET A 171 -1.56 4.47 -21.13
CA MET A 171 -0.69 3.98 -20.05
C MET A 171 -0.02 2.65 -20.40
N SER A 172 -0.69 1.78 -21.16
CA SER A 172 -0.18 0.45 -21.57
C SER A 172 0.67 0.47 -22.84
N GLY A 173 0.28 1.24 -23.86
CA GLY A 173 0.85 1.18 -25.22
C GLY A 173 1.70 2.39 -25.62
N GLY A 174 1.81 3.40 -24.76
CA GLY A 174 2.54 4.64 -25.06
C GLY A 174 1.74 5.58 -25.98
N GLU A 175 2.43 6.33 -26.84
CA GLU A 175 1.82 7.39 -27.66
C GLU A 175 0.88 6.88 -28.76
N LYS A 176 1.10 5.67 -29.29
CA LYS A 176 0.25 5.10 -30.35
C LYS A 176 -0.83 4.21 -29.75
N ILE A 177 -2.04 4.76 -29.68
CA ILE A 177 -3.25 4.00 -29.36
C ILE A 177 -3.69 3.23 -30.61
N THR A 178 -3.79 1.91 -30.48
CA THR A 178 -4.29 0.98 -31.50
C THR A 178 -5.55 0.26 -31.02
N GLU A 179 -6.30 -0.37 -31.93
CA GLU A 179 -7.46 -1.19 -31.55
C GLU A 179 -7.08 -2.32 -30.58
N THR A 180 -5.89 -2.91 -30.73
CA THR A 180 -5.38 -3.94 -29.81
C THR A 180 -5.15 -3.39 -28.41
N THR A 181 -4.56 -2.20 -28.27
CA THR A 181 -4.37 -1.56 -26.96
C THR A 181 -5.70 -1.15 -26.33
N LEU A 182 -6.68 -0.71 -27.12
CA LEU A 182 -8.02 -0.40 -26.63
C LEU A 182 -8.77 -1.64 -26.16
N ARG A 183 -8.65 -2.76 -26.90
CA ARG A 183 -9.22 -4.05 -26.49
C ARG A 183 -8.64 -4.49 -25.15
N HIS A 184 -7.32 -4.48 -25.01
CA HIS A 184 -6.65 -4.83 -23.75
C HIS A 184 -7.05 -3.90 -22.59
N ALA A 185 -7.19 -2.59 -22.85
CA ALA A 185 -7.67 -1.63 -21.85
C ALA A 185 -9.08 -1.94 -21.34
N ARG A 186 -10.00 -2.36 -22.23
CA ARG A 186 -11.35 -2.77 -21.83
C ARG A 186 -11.34 -4.01 -20.93
N GLU A 187 -10.46 -4.97 -21.20
CA GLU A 187 -10.27 -6.16 -20.36
C GLU A 187 -9.75 -5.77 -18.96
N MET A 188 -8.81 -4.83 -18.87
CA MET A 188 -8.30 -4.34 -17.58
C MET A 188 -9.33 -3.58 -16.74
N ILE A 189 -10.26 -2.86 -17.38
CA ILE A 189 -11.31 -2.08 -16.67
C ILE A 189 -12.46 -2.98 -16.20
N ARG A 190 -12.68 -4.13 -16.84
CA ARG A 190 -13.68 -5.13 -16.45
C ARG A 190 -13.01 -6.42 -15.93
N PRO A 191 -12.26 -6.36 -14.82
CA PRO A 191 -11.60 -7.53 -14.26
C PRO A 191 -12.58 -8.45 -13.51
#